data_AF-A0A8J6B666-F1
#
_entry.id   AF-A0A8J6B666-F1
#
_cell.length_a   1.000
_cell.length_b   1.000
_cell.length_c   1.000
_cell.angle_alpha   90.00
_cell.angle_beta   90.00
_cell.angle_gamma   90.00
#
_symmetry.space_group_name_H-M   'P 1'
#
loop_
_entity.id
_entity.type
_entity.pdbx_description
1 polymer ?
#
loop_
_entity_poly.entity_id
_entity_poly.type
_entity_poly.pdbx_seq_one_letter_code
_entity_poly.pdbx_strand_id
1 'polypeptide(L)'
;MANVHKRRRKNKQAQKEARRVFFEKKNVLDEPEVPVSELLSPEMKFEPIAMENELREIQMHFAADNTPSSDEEFMQVSDEDAPALSRKQLRRQRADQLPLLKAATSRPDLVDTADVTAPDPTFLVHLKALPGTVPVPPHWKSKRRFLATKAMRSSYQLPPSVEATGVGRVRAHALEHERTASAAQLARERVRPKMGKLGVDYQILFDAFHKHRYTPRLTRAGDVFYEGRDSLNREGSRRFTPGVITRALREALGMDKTSPPPWLHAMQRKGPPPAYPRLCVPGVNMDIPKGMPAGYGTHGWGARPTRNGEPVFLEPGTEQRREYYRAVHHGWADYVYA
;
A
#
# COMPACT_ATOMS: atom_id res chain seq x y z
N MET A 1 -62.45 -13.60 -30.87
CA MET A 1 -61.48 -13.08 -29.87
C MET A 1 -61.43 -13.84 -28.52
N ALA A 2 -62.42 -14.67 -28.16
CA ALA A 2 -62.46 -15.37 -26.86
C ALA A 2 -61.36 -16.45 -26.63
N ASN A 3 -60.87 -17.11 -27.68
CA ASN A 3 -59.87 -18.19 -27.56
C ASN A 3 -58.45 -17.71 -27.19
N VAL A 4 -58.10 -16.48 -27.56
CA VAL A 4 -56.77 -15.90 -27.26
C VAL A 4 -56.64 -15.55 -25.78
N HIS A 5 -57.72 -15.06 -25.16
CA HIS A 5 -57.75 -14.75 -23.72
C HIS A 5 -57.70 -16.01 -22.85
N LYS A 6 -58.34 -17.11 -23.29
CA LYS A 6 -58.29 -18.40 -22.58
C LYS A 6 -56.88 -19.02 -22.62
N ARG A 7 -56.18 -18.92 -23.76
CA ARG A 7 -54.76 -19.33 -23.90
C ARG A 7 -53.82 -18.46 -23.05
N ARG A 8 -54.00 -17.14 -23.03
CA ARG A 8 -53.19 -16.23 -22.19
C ARG A 8 -53.39 -16.49 -20.69
N ARG A 9 -54.60 -16.82 -20.24
CA ARG A 9 -54.86 -17.20 -18.84
C ARG A 9 -54.19 -18.52 -18.48
N LYS A 10 -54.29 -19.56 -19.33
CA LYS A 10 -53.57 -20.82 -19.12
C LYS A 10 -52.05 -20.65 -19.07
N ASN A 11 -51.46 -19.84 -19.95
CA ASN A 11 -50.02 -19.58 -19.91
C ASN A 11 -49.58 -18.80 -18.66
N LYS A 12 -50.36 -17.82 -18.19
CA LYS A 12 -50.08 -17.11 -16.93
C LYS A 12 -50.16 -18.04 -15.71
N GLN A 13 -51.08 -19.00 -15.75
CA GLN A 13 -51.27 -19.96 -14.66
C GLN A 13 -50.11 -20.99 -14.62
N ALA A 14 -49.70 -21.51 -15.78
CA ALA A 14 -48.51 -22.35 -15.91
C ALA A 14 -47.21 -21.62 -15.49
N GLN A 15 -47.06 -20.34 -15.82
CA GLN A 15 -45.92 -19.54 -15.36
C GLN A 15 -45.91 -19.31 -13.84
N LYS A 16 -47.08 -19.15 -13.22
CA LYS A 16 -47.19 -19.03 -11.75
C LYS A 16 -46.84 -20.34 -11.06
N GLU A 17 -47.30 -21.48 -11.59
CA GLU A 17 -46.94 -22.80 -11.06
C GLU A 17 -45.45 -23.09 -11.24
N ALA A 18 -44.86 -22.77 -12.39
CA ALA A 18 -43.42 -22.92 -12.61
C ALA A 18 -42.58 -22.05 -11.65
N ARG A 19 -43.01 -20.80 -11.36
CA ARG A 19 -42.36 -19.94 -10.36
C ARG A 19 -42.52 -20.48 -8.95
N ARG A 20 -43.68 -21.06 -8.62
CA ARG A 20 -43.93 -21.68 -7.31
C ARG A 20 -43.02 -22.90 -7.11
N VAL A 21 -42.94 -23.79 -8.10
CA VAL A 21 -42.05 -24.97 -8.08
C VAL A 21 -40.58 -24.56 -8.05
N PHE A 22 -40.19 -23.48 -8.73
CA PHE A 22 -38.84 -22.93 -8.65
C PHE A 22 -38.51 -22.40 -7.25
N PHE A 23 -39.44 -21.68 -6.61
CA PHE A 23 -39.26 -21.18 -5.25
C PHE A 23 -39.22 -22.32 -4.22
N GLU A 24 -40.06 -23.34 -4.41
CA GLU A 24 -40.13 -24.53 -3.57
C GLU A 24 -38.86 -25.38 -3.71
N LYS A 25 -38.33 -25.55 -4.93
CA LYS A 25 -37.03 -26.21 -5.15
C LYS A 25 -35.84 -25.38 -4.66
N LYS A 26 -35.91 -24.05 -4.71
CA LYS A 26 -34.88 -23.17 -4.15
C LYS A 26 -34.81 -23.31 -2.62
N ASN A 27 -35.96 -23.41 -1.95
CA ASN A 27 -36.03 -23.63 -0.51
C ASN A 27 -35.59 -25.05 -0.07
N VAL A 28 -35.45 -26.00 -0.99
CA VAL A 28 -35.01 -27.39 -0.70
C VAL A 28 -33.50 -27.58 -0.96
N LEU A 29 -32.83 -26.62 -1.60
CA LEU A 29 -31.39 -26.68 -1.92
C LEU A 29 -30.50 -25.86 -0.98
N ASP A 30 -31.08 -25.13 -0.02
CA ASP A 30 -30.33 -24.56 1.09
C ASP A 30 -30.18 -25.66 2.17
N GLU A 31 -29.09 -26.43 2.10
CA GLU A 31 -28.66 -27.23 3.26
C GLU A 31 -28.49 -26.29 4.46
N PRO A 32 -28.94 -26.66 5.67
CA PRO A 32 -28.72 -25.83 6.84
C PRO A 32 -27.21 -25.75 7.10
N GLU A 33 -26.62 -24.58 6.91
CA GLU A 33 -25.29 -24.26 7.41
C GLU A 33 -25.30 -24.46 8.93
N VAL A 34 -24.71 -25.56 9.40
CA VAL A 34 -24.49 -25.80 10.82
C VAL A 34 -23.49 -24.74 11.28
N PRO A 35 -23.85 -23.83 12.23
CA PRO A 35 -22.92 -22.84 12.72
C PRO A 35 -21.73 -23.54 13.40
N VAL A 36 -20.52 -23.09 13.07
CA VAL A 36 -19.22 -23.63 13.54
C VAL A 36 -19.03 -23.55 15.07
N SER A 37 -20.03 -23.07 15.81
CA SER A 37 -20.04 -22.96 17.28
C SER A 37 -20.21 -24.31 18.01
N GLU A 38 -20.55 -25.41 17.34
CA GLU A 38 -20.99 -26.63 18.00
C GLU A 38 -19.93 -27.77 18.06
N LEU A 39 -18.66 -27.46 17.79
CA LEU A 39 -17.53 -28.42 17.91
C LEU A 39 -16.45 -28.03 18.93
N LEU A 40 -16.74 -27.13 19.86
CA LEU A 40 -15.87 -26.90 21.03
C LEU A 40 -16.56 -27.36 22.32
N SER A 41 -15.80 -28.15 23.09
CA SER A 41 -16.17 -28.80 24.35
C SER A 41 -16.76 -27.83 25.41
N PRO A 42 -17.64 -28.34 26.30
CA PRO A 42 -18.49 -27.53 27.16
C PRO A 42 -17.76 -27.11 28.45
N GLU A 43 -16.78 -26.23 28.35
CA GLU A 43 -16.21 -25.56 29.53
C GLU A 43 -15.68 -24.18 29.12
N MET A 44 -16.62 -23.24 28.97
CA MET A 44 -16.50 -21.79 29.22
C MET A 44 -17.77 -21.13 28.66
N LYS A 45 -18.77 -20.92 29.53
CA LYS A 45 -19.98 -20.15 29.19
C LYS A 45 -19.57 -18.68 29.05
N PHE A 46 -19.44 -18.19 27.82
CA PHE A 46 -19.39 -16.77 27.51
C PHE A 46 -20.83 -16.33 27.22
N GLU A 47 -21.38 -15.43 28.04
CA GLU A 47 -22.66 -14.79 27.70
C GLU A 47 -22.43 -13.83 26.53
N PRO A 48 -23.21 -13.92 25.43
CA PRO A 48 -23.08 -13.00 24.32
C PRO A 48 -23.61 -11.63 24.76
N ILE A 49 -22.69 -10.68 24.94
CA ILE A 49 -22.98 -9.27 25.22
C ILE A 49 -23.77 -8.71 24.04
N ALA A 50 -24.80 -7.90 24.34
CA ALA A 50 -25.83 -7.32 23.48
C ALA A 50 -25.35 -6.39 22.33
N MET A 51 -24.18 -6.61 21.74
CA MET A 51 -23.63 -5.78 20.65
C MET A 51 -24.26 -6.05 19.28
N GLU A 52 -24.98 -7.17 19.10
CA GLU A 52 -25.53 -7.53 17.80
C GLU A 52 -26.72 -6.66 17.39
N ASN A 53 -27.43 -6.10 18.38
CA ASN A 53 -28.50 -5.13 18.17
C ASN A 53 -27.93 -3.74 17.89
N GLU A 54 -26.87 -3.32 18.60
CA GLU A 54 -26.19 -2.04 18.37
C GLU A 54 -25.57 -1.97 16.97
N LEU A 55 -24.95 -3.06 16.49
CA LEU A 55 -24.40 -3.12 15.14
C LEU A 55 -25.48 -3.07 14.04
N ARG A 56 -26.66 -3.63 14.31
CA ARG A 56 -27.82 -3.55 13.39
C ARG A 56 -28.44 -2.15 13.37
N GLU A 57 -28.56 -1.49 14.51
CA GLU A 57 -29.02 -0.10 14.58
C GLU A 57 -28.08 0.85 13.86
N ILE A 58 -26.76 0.67 14.02
CA ILE A 58 -25.75 1.42 13.27
C ILE A 58 -25.88 1.15 11.76
N GLN A 59 -26.06 -0.11 11.33
CA GLN A 59 -26.25 -0.44 9.92
C GLN A 59 -27.54 0.14 9.33
N MET A 60 -28.63 0.18 10.10
CA MET A 60 -29.90 0.77 9.66
C MET A 60 -29.81 2.30 9.51
N HIS A 61 -29.11 2.98 10.42
CA HIS A 61 -28.83 4.41 10.29
C HIS A 61 -28.01 4.72 9.03
N PHE A 62 -26.95 3.95 8.74
CA PHE A 62 -26.15 4.15 7.53
C PHE A 62 -26.86 3.82 6.20
N ALA A 63 -27.93 3.03 6.23
CA ALA A 63 -28.71 2.69 5.04
C ALA A 63 -29.75 3.78 4.69
N ALA A 64 -30.25 4.51 5.69
CA ALA A 64 -31.22 5.59 5.49
C ALA A 64 -30.61 6.83 4.82
N ASP A 65 -29.31 7.10 5.03
CA ASP A 65 -28.61 8.29 4.52
C ASP A 65 -28.11 8.18 3.06
N ASN A 66 -28.40 7.07 2.36
CA ASN A 66 -28.00 6.86 0.96
C ASN A 66 -29.10 7.21 -0.08
N THR A 67 -30.19 7.84 0.33
CA THR A 67 -31.06 8.58 -0.58
C THR A 67 -30.41 9.94 -0.86
N PRO A 68 -30.28 10.40 -2.13
CA PRO A 68 -29.82 11.75 -2.41
C PRO A 68 -30.98 12.71 -2.14
N SER A 69 -31.37 12.86 -0.87
CA SER A 69 -32.28 13.93 -0.44
C SER A 69 -31.47 15.22 -0.40
N SER A 70 -32.01 16.23 -1.04
CA SER A 70 -31.36 17.52 -1.22
C SER A 70 -31.51 18.39 0.01
N ASP A 71 -31.21 17.89 1.21
CA ASP A 71 -31.38 18.63 2.46
C ASP A 71 -30.17 18.41 3.38
N GLU A 72 -29.09 19.15 3.13
CA GLU A 72 -28.12 19.47 4.18
C GLU A 72 -28.73 20.58 5.06
N GLU A 73 -29.63 20.21 5.98
CA GLU A 73 -30.01 21.08 7.08
C GLU A 73 -28.80 21.24 8.01
N PHE A 74 -28.10 22.35 7.80
CA PHE A 74 -27.08 22.87 8.69
C PHE A 74 -27.75 23.26 10.01
N MET A 75 -27.25 22.81 11.16
CA MET A 75 -27.55 23.45 12.45
C MET A 75 -27.08 24.91 12.38
N GLN A 76 -27.97 25.81 12.01
CA GLN A 76 -27.85 27.22 12.31
C GLN A 76 -28.21 27.37 13.78
N VAL A 77 -27.24 27.79 14.59
CA VAL A 77 -27.57 28.54 15.80
C VAL A 77 -28.24 29.81 15.29
N SER A 78 -29.56 29.88 15.45
CA SER A 78 -30.42 30.93 14.93
C SER A 78 -30.22 32.21 15.72
N ASP A 79 -29.39 33.11 15.19
CA ASP A 79 -29.63 34.55 15.35
C ASP A 79 -30.68 34.92 14.28
N GLU A 80 -31.92 35.18 14.69
CA GLU A 80 -33.08 35.32 13.79
C GLU A 80 -33.06 36.54 12.85
N ASP A 81 -32.00 37.36 12.83
CA ASP A 81 -31.95 38.63 12.08
C ASP A 81 -30.84 38.72 11.01
N ALA A 82 -30.12 37.64 10.71
CA ALA A 82 -29.06 37.67 9.69
C ALA A 82 -29.57 37.28 8.29
N PRO A 83 -29.32 38.08 7.23
CA PRO A 83 -29.70 37.72 5.88
C PRO A 83 -28.96 36.45 5.43
N ALA A 84 -29.69 35.45 4.96
CA ALA A 84 -29.14 34.20 4.47
C ALA A 84 -28.18 34.46 3.29
N LEU A 85 -26.88 34.36 3.55
CA LEU A 85 -25.83 34.56 2.57
C LEU A 85 -25.91 33.52 1.45
N SER A 86 -25.65 33.94 0.21
CA SER A 86 -25.55 33.01 -0.91
C SER A 86 -24.42 32.00 -0.68
N ARG A 87 -24.58 30.75 -1.15
CA ARG A 87 -23.54 29.71 -1.10
C ARG A 87 -22.18 30.18 -1.65
N LYS A 88 -22.19 31.07 -2.65
CA LYS A 88 -20.97 31.68 -3.21
C LYS A 88 -20.33 32.70 -2.25
N GLN A 89 -21.13 33.48 -1.55
CA GLN A 89 -20.66 34.46 -0.55
C GLN A 89 -20.10 33.74 0.68
N LEU A 90 -20.78 32.71 1.18
CA LEU A 90 -20.33 31.88 2.31
C LEU A 90 -18.96 31.23 2.03
N ARG A 91 -18.78 30.69 0.82
CA ARG A 91 -17.49 30.13 0.39
C ARG A 91 -16.38 31.17 0.36
N ARG A 92 -16.69 32.41 -0.06
CA ARG A 92 -15.73 33.51 -0.09
C ARG A 92 -15.33 33.92 1.33
N GLN A 93 -16.29 34.12 2.23
CA GLN A 93 -16.02 34.43 3.63
C GLN A 93 -15.13 33.37 4.31
N ARG A 94 -15.42 32.08 4.08
CA ARG A 94 -14.58 30.99 4.60
C ARG A 94 -13.17 30.99 4.00
N ALA A 95 -13.04 31.32 2.71
CA ALA A 95 -11.73 31.44 2.06
C ALA A 95 -10.92 32.61 2.64
N ASP A 96 -11.56 33.72 2.98
CA ASP A 96 -10.91 34.89 3.58
C ASP A 96 -10.50 34.65 5.05
N GLN A 97 -11.21 33.79 5.77
CA GLN A 97 -10.89 33.40 7.16
C GLN A 97 -9.71 32.42 7.26
N LEU A 98 -9.45 31.62 6.23
CA LEU A 98 -8.37 30.61 6.27
C LEU A 98 -6.97 31.23 6.48
N PRO A 99 -6.55 32.29 5.75
CA PRO A 99 -5.28 32.98 6.02
C PRO A 99 -5.19 33.54 7.43
N LEU A 100 -6.29 34.09 7.97
CA LEU A 100 -6.33 34.64 9.33
C LEU A 100 -6.10 33.54 10.36
N LEU A 101 -6.75 32.38 10.20
CA LEU A 101 -6.55 31.21 11.06
C LEU A 101 -5.09 30.70 11.00
N LYS A 102 -4.49 30.66 9.81
CA LYS A 102 -3.08 30.30 9.65
C LYS A 102 -2.14 31.30 10.33
N ALA A 103 -2.43 32.60 10.25
CA ALA A 103 -1.63 33.63 10.90
C ALA A 103 -1.74 33.58 12.43
N ALA A 104 -2.91 33.23 12.97
CA ALA A 104 -3.14 33.16 14.42
C ALA A 104 -2.59 31.89 15.09
N THR A 105 -2.28 30.84 14.32
CA THR A 105 -1.93 29.52 14.86
C THR A 105 -0.42 29.27 14.83
N SER A 106 0.10 28.57 15.85
CA SER A 106 1.54 28.26 15.95
C SER A 106 2.03 27.29 14.86
N ARG A 107 1.17 26.37 14.41
CA ARG A 107 1.48 25.38 13.36
C ARG A 107 0.55 25.55 12.15
N PRO A 108 0.80 26.54 11.27
CA PRO A 108 -0.06 26.82 10.12
C PRO A 108 -0.13 25.68 9.09
N ASP A 109 0.86 24.77 9.10
CA ASP A 109 0.92 23.62 8.19
C ASP A 109 -0.20 22.60 8.41
N LEU A 110 -0.76 22.53 9.63
CA LEU A 110 -1.79 21.56 10.00
C LEU A 110 -3.22 22.04 9.69
N VAL A 111 -3.38 23.30 9.30
CA VAL A 111 -4.67 23.92 9.02
C VAL A 111 -5.18 23.49 7.66
N ASP A 112 -6.30 22.75 7.65
CA ASP A 112 -7.04 22.39 6.44
C ASP A 112 -8.15 23.43 6.16
N THR A 113 -8.56 23.49 4.90
CA THR A 113 -9.69 24.28 4.41
C THR A 113 -11.01 23.98 5.12
N ALA A 114 -11.19 22.74 5.59
CA ALA A 114 -12.38 22.33 6.34
C ALA A 114 -12.42 22.89 7.77
N ASP A 115 -11.28 23.29 8.34
CA ASP A 115 -11.19 23.69 9.75
C ASP A 115 -11.92 25.01 10.04
N VAL A 116 -12.02 25.88 9.04
CA VAL A 116 -12.75 27.16 9.12
C VAL A 116 -14.23 26.95 9.38
N THR A 117 -14.77 25.78 9.04
CA THR A 117 -16.20 25.45 9.26
C THR A 117 -16.49 24.86 10.62
N ALA A 118 -15.48 24.60 11.44
CA ALA A 118 -15.66 24.09 12.78
C ALA A 118 -16.30 25.14 13.71
N PRO A 119 -17.03 24.72 14.76
CA PRO A 119 -17.62 25.64 15.73
C PRO A 119 -16.55 26.47 16.46
N ASP A 120 -15.41 25.86 16.77
CA ASP A 120 -14.22 26.56 17.25
C ASP A 120 -12.99 26.15 16.41
N PRO A 121 -12.62 26.95 15.40
CA PRO A 121 -11.49 26.64 14.52
C PRO A 121 -10.15 26.76 15.25
N THR A 122 -10.04 27.65 16.24
CA THR A 122 -8.78 27.89 16.96
C THR A 122 -8.45 26.73 17.90
N PHE A 123 -9.44 26.26 18.65
CA PHE A 123 -9.29 25.11 19.53
C PHE A 123 -9.07 23.81 18.75
N LEU A 124 -9.76 23.64 17.61
CA LEU A 124 -9.54 22.48 16.74
C LEU A 124 -8.09 22.39 16.26
N VAL A 125 -7.51 23.52 15.80
CA VAL A 125 -6.11 23.54 15.38
C VAL A 125 -5.17 23.30 16.57
N HIS A 126 -5.51 23.82 17.75
CA HIS A 126 -4.77 23.52 18.97
C HIS A 126 -4.74 22.01 19.27
N LEU A 127 -5.89 21.31 19.16
CA LEU A 127 -5.96 19.85 19.32
C LEU A 127 -5.12 19.12 18.27
N LYS A 128 -5.18 19.53 17.01
CA LYS A 128 -4.34 18.96 15.94
C LYS A 128 -2.84 19.17 16.16
N ALA A 129 -2.46 20.24 16.85
CA ALA A 129 -1.07 20.58 17.12
C ALA A 129 -0.49 19.81 18.32
N LEU A 130 -1.32 19.16 19.14
CA LEU A 130 -0.87 18.42 20.31
C LEU A 130 0.07 17.25 19.92
N PRO A 131 1.16 17.04 20.68
CA PRO A 131 2.10 15.97 20.40
C PRO A 131 1.44 14.59 20.58
N GLY A 132 1.77 13.66 19.69
CA GLY A 132 1.23 12.30 19.74
C GLY A 132 -0.19 12.14 19.20
N THR A 133 -0.82 13.22 18.71
CA THR A 133 -2.11 13.11 18.03
C THR A 133 -1.97 12.51 16.63
N VAL A 134 -2.94 11.69 16.25
CA VAL A 134 -3.02 11.07 14.93
C VAL A 134 -4.09 11.80 14.12
N PRO A 135 -3.77 12.33 12.92
CA PRO A 135 -4.74 13.06 12.12
C PRO A 135 -5.87 12.15 11.63
N VAL A 136 -7.05 12.74 11.43
CA VAL A 136 -8.21 12.04 10.87
C VAL A 136 -7.87 11.53 9.46
N PRO A 137 -8.12 10.25 9.14
CA PRO A 137 -7.78 9.68 7.83
C PRO A 137 -8.48 10.39 6.67
N PRO A 138 -7.80 10.71 5.56
CA PRO A 138 -8.30 11.61 4.52
C PRO A 138 -9.51 11.08 3.72
N HIS A 139 -9.94 9.84 3.95
CA HIS A 139 -11.08 9.25 3.24
C HIS A 139 -12.44 9.74 3.78
N TRP A 140 -12.49 10.43 4.92
CA TRP A 140 -13.75 10.95 5.50
C TRP A 140 -14.48 11.91 4.55
N LYS A 141 -13.74 12.68 3.75
CA LYS A 141 -14.29 13.62 2.76
C LYS A 141 -14.63 12.97 1.41
N SER A 142 -14.36 11.68 1.24
CA SER A 142 -14.63 10.96 0.00
C SER A 142 -16.07 10.48 -0.02
N LYS A 143 -16.79 10.76 -1.11
CA LYS A 143 -18.13 10.18 -1.37
C LYS A 143 -18.10 8.68 -1.64
N ARG A 144 -16.90 8.14 -1.91
CA ARG A 144 -16.69 6.73 -2.24
C ARG A 144 -16.48 5.96 -0.94
N ARG A 145 -17.15 4.81 -0.81
CA ARG A 145 -16.93 3.88 0.30
C ARG A 145 -15.45 3.49 0.35
N PHE A 146 -14.90 3.45 1.56
CA PHE A 146 -13.51 3.08 1.79
C PHE A 146 -13.18 1.73 1.13
N LEU A 147 -12.07 1.65 0.39
CA LEU A 147 -11.60 0.47 -0.37
C LEU A 147 -12.41 0.08 -1.63
N ALA A 148 -13.38 0.89 -2.05
CA ALA A 148 -14.22 0.55 -3.21
C ALA A 148 -13.44 0.45 -4.54
N THR A 149 -12.26 1.07 -4.69
CA THR A 149 -11.44 0.99 -5.91
C THR A 149 -10.35 -0.07 -5.86
N LYS A 150 -10.16 -0.74 -4.73
CA LYS A 150 -8.98 -1.58 -4.55
C LYS A 150 -9.06 -2.80 -5.46
N ALA A 151 -8.34 -2.72 -6.58
CA ALA A 151 -8.10 -3.82 -7.50
C ALA A 151 -7.19 -4.88 -6.85
N MET A 152 -7.35 -6.13 -7.32
CA MET A 152 -6.69 -7.38 -6.92
C MET A 152 -5.40 -7.19 -6.09
N ARG A 153 -5.54 -7.40 -4.77
CA ARG A 153 -4.39 -7.67 -3.90
C ARG A 153 -3.73 -8.96 -4.38
N SER A 154 -2.41 -9.01 -4.43
CA SER A 154 -1.70 -10.27 -4.65
C SER A 154 -2.11 -11.29 -3.59
N SER A 155 -2.07 -12.57 -3.97
CA SER A 155 -2.24 -13.67 -3.01
C SER A 155 -1.27 -13.52 -1.85
N TYR A 156 -1.68 -14.01 -0.69
CA TYR A 156 -0.87 -13.94 0.52
C TYR A 156 0.50 -14.64 0.30
N GLN A 157 1.58 -13.90 0.56
CA GLN A 157 2.93 -14.43 0.54
C GLN A 157 3.31 -14.88 1.95
N LEU A 158 3.81 -16.11 2.05
CA LEU A 158 4.27 -16.64 3.33
C LEU A 158 5.53 -15.90 3.79
N PRO A 159 5.73 -15.73 5.11
CA PRO A 159 7.01 -15.29 5.64
C PRO A 159 8.15 -16.20 5.16
N PRO A 160 9.34 -15.66 4.86
CA PRO A 160 10.46 -16.44 4.33
C PRO A 160 10.83 -17.66 5.18
N SER A 161 10.71 -17.54 6.51
CA SER A 161 10.99 -18.64 7.45
C SER A 161 10.03 -19.81 7.29
N VAL A 162 8.75 -19.53 7.03
CA VAL A 162 7.71 -20.54 6.82
C VAL A 162 7.77 -21.06 5.39
N GLU A 163 8.06 -20.20 4.40
CA GLU A 163 8.23 -20.62 3.01
C GLU A 163 9.38 -21.63 2.86
N ALA A 164 10.48 -21.43 3.61
CA ALA A 164 11.63 -22.33 3.62
C ALA A 164 11.31 -23.75 4.11
N THR A 165 10.24 -23.94 4.90
CA THR A 165 9.80 -25.28 5.34
C THR A 165 9.28 -26.15 4.18
N GLY A 166 9.02 -25.56 3.01
CA GLY A 166 8.51 -26.28 1.85
C GLY A 166 7.02 -26.61 1.91
N VAL A 167 6.32 -26.27 3.00
CA VAL A 167 4.86 -26.53 3.17
C VAL A 167 4.04 -25.97 2.01
N GLY A 168 4.40 -24.78 1.49
CA GLY A 168 3.72 -24.19 0.34
C GLY A 168 3.79 -25.06 -0.92
N ARG A 169 4.93 -25.70 -1.18
CA ARG A 169 5.14 -26.59 -2.33
C ARG A 169 4.41 -27.92 -2.16
N VAL A 170 4.49 -28.51 -0.97
CA VAL A 170 3.82 -29.78 -0.65
C VAL A 170 2.30 -29.63 -0.77
N ARG A 171 1.73 -28.53 -0.25
CA ARG A 171 0.31 -28.23 -0.41
C ARG A 171 -0.08 -27.92 -1.86
N ALA A 172 0.74 -27.20 -2.60
CA ALA A 172 0.48 -26.93 -4.01
C ALA A 172 0.41 -28.23 -4.83
N HIS A 173 1.33 -29.16 -4.61
CA HIS A 173 1.33 -30.47 -5.25
C HIS A 173 0.09 -31.30 -4.87
N ALA A 174 -0.32 -31.30 -3.59
CA ALA A 174 -1.54 -32.00 -3.16
C ALA A 174 -2.80 -31.43 -3.82
N LEU A 175 -2.91 -30.10 -3.90
CA LEU A 175 -4.02 -29.43 -4.56
C LEU A 175 -4.04 -29.71 -6.07
N GLU A 176 -2.88 -29.74 -6.72
CA GLU A 176 -2.76 -30.10 -8.13
C GLU A 176 -3.15 -31.56 -8.40
N HIS A 177 -2.78 -32.47 -7.50
CA HIS A 177 -3.21 -33.86 -7.56
C HIS A 177 -4.73 -33.99 -7.39
N GLU A 178 -5.35 -33.25 -6.46
CA GLU A 178 -6.82 -33.24 -6.32
C GLU A 178 -7.52 -32.66 -7.55
N ARG A 179 -6.93 -31.64 -8.18
CA ARG A 179 -7.48 -31.01 -9.38
C ARG A 179 -7.40 -31.89 -10.62
N THR A 180 -6.37 -32.74 -10.70
CA THR A 180 -6.14 -33.65 -11.84
C THR A 180 -6.77 -35.03 -11.63
N ALA A 181 -7.01 -35.44 -10.38
CA ALA A 181 -7.64 -36.71 -10.06
C ALA A 181 -9.09 -36.77 -10.57
N SER A 182 -9.46 -37.92 -11.13
CA SER A 182 -10.84 -38.19 -11.52
C SER A 182 -11.76 -38.28 -10.30
N ALA A 183 -13.05 -37.94 -10.44
CA ALA A 183 -14.06 -38.08 -9.40
C ALA A 183 -14.12 -39.51 -8.81
N ALA A 184 -13.90 -40.54 -9.64
CA ALA A 184 -13.83 -41.93 -9.19
C ALA A 184 -12.58 -42.21 -8.33
N GLN A 185 -11.45 -41.56 -8.64
CA GLN A 185 -10.22 -41.67 -7.86
C GLN A 185 -10.37 -40.95 -6.51
N LEU A 186 -10.96 -39.75 -6.49
CA LEU A 186 -11.30 -39.03 -5.25
C LEU A 186 -12.26 -39.82 -4.37
N ALA A 187 -13.28 -40.47 -4.94
CA ALA A 187 -14.21 -41.32 -4.19
C ALA A 187 -13.51 -42.53 -3.54
N ARG A 188 -12.56 -43.15 -4.23
CA ARG A 188 -11.75 -44.26 -3.68
C ARG A 188 -10.80 -43.78 -2.57
N GLU A 189 -10.14 -42.64 -2.77
CA GLU A 189 -9.26 -42.05 -1.76
C GLU A 189 -10.01 -41.58 -0.51
N ARG A 190 -11.29 -41.20 -0.64
CA ARG A 190 -12.16 -40.90 0.51
C ARG A 190 -12.45 -42.13 1.35
N VAL A 191 -12.66 -43.29 0.73
CA VAL A 191 -12.93 -44.55 1.44
C VAL A 191 -11.64 -45.18 1.98
N ARG A 192 -10.51 -45.02 1.27
CA ARG A 192 -9.19 -45.53 1.67
C ARG A 192 -8.13 -44.42 1.54
N PRO A 193 -7.98 -43.56 2.56
CA PRO A 193 -7.02 -42.47 2.50
C PRO A 193 -5.59 -42.99 2.57
N LYS A 194 -4.73 -42.48 1.68
CA LYS A 194 -3.28 -42.66 1.78
C LYS A 194 -2.74 -41.64 2.79
N MET A 195 -2.32 -42.11 3.95
CA MET A 195 -1.74 -41.27 5.00
C MET A 195 -0.39 -40.69 4.55
N GLY A 196 -0.03 -39.51 5.06
CA GLY A 196 1.31 -38.92 4.87
C GLY A 196 1.50 -38.02 3.63
N LYS A 197 0.44 -37.68 2.88
CA LYS A 197 0.54 -36.80 1.69
C LYS A 197 1.13 -35.40 1.95
N LEU A 198 1.00 -34.91 3.19
CA LEU A 198 1.45 -33.57 3.60
C LEU A 198 2.53 -33.62 4.70
N GLY A 199 3.28 -34.73 4.78
CA GLY A 199 4.28 -34.92 5.83
C GLY A 199 5.42 -33.92 5.72
N VAL A 200 5.47 -32.94 6.62
CA VAL A 200 6.62 -32.08 6.85
C VAL A 200 7.19 -32.42 8.23
N ASP A 201 8.51 -32.53 8.33
CA ASP A 201 9.19 -32.88 9.58
C ASP A 201 8.91 -31.85 10.67
N TYR A 202 8.55 -32.34 11.85
CA TYR A 202 8.28 -31.54 13.02
C TYR A 202 9.48 -30.69 13.43
N GLN A 203 10.70 -31.23 13.33
CA GLN A 203 11.90 -30.49 13.71
C GLN A 203 12.11 -29.26 12.82
N ILE A 204 11.86 -29.39 11.51
CA ILE A 204 11.97 -28.28 10.54
C ILE A 204 10.93 -27.20 10.86
N LEU A 205 9.70 -27.59 11.20
CA LEU A 205 8.66 -26.64 11.61
C LEU A 205 9.04 -25.93 12.91
N PHE A 206 9.50 -26.69 13.90
CA PHE A 206 9.93 -26.15 15.19
C PHE A 206 11.04 -25.11 15.02
N ASP A 207 12.08 -25.45 14.24
CA ASP A 207 13.19 -24.56 13.93
C ASP A 207 12.74 -23.31 13.17
N ALA A 208 11.79 -23.43 12.25
CA ALA A 208 11.26 -22.28 11.51
C ALA A 208 10.60 -21.24 12.43
N PHE A 209 9.90 -21.68 13.48
CA PHE A 209 9.22 -20.80 14.44
C PHE A 209 10.09 -20.38 15.63
N HIS A 210 11.16 -21.09 15.95
CA HIS A 210 12.00 -20.80 17.13
C HIS A 210 13.37 -20.25 16.76
N LYS A 211 14.06 -20.90 15.83
CA LYS A 211 15.43 -20.57 15.43
C LYS A 211 15.47 -19.54 14.30
N HIS A 212 14.59 -19.69 13.30
CA HIS A 212 14.51 -18.82 12.13
C HIS A 212 13.34 -17.82 12.20
N ARG A 213 13.08 -17.26 13.39
CA ARG A 213 11.99 -16.30 13.60
C ARG A 213 12.10 -15.12 12.64
N TYR A 214 11.05 -14.94 11.83
CA TYR A 214 10.91 -13.76 10.98
C TYR A 214 10.20 -12.65 11.74
N THR A 215 10.87 -11.52 11.93
CA THR A 215 10.24 -10.31 12.48
C THR A 215 9.67 -9.48 11.31
N PRO A 216 8.34 -9.34 11.20
CA PRO A 216 7.76 -8.52 10.16
C PRO A 216 8.11 -7.04 10.38
N ARG A 217 8.12 -6.28 9.29
CA ARG A 217 8.26 -4.83 9.38
C ARG A 217 6.96 -4.25 9.91
N LEU A 218 7.03 -3.71 11.12
CA LEU A 218 5.92 -3.01 11.74
C LEU A 218 5.94 -1.53 11.34
N THR A 219 4.76 -0.93 11.31
CA THR A 219 4.58 0.50 11.07
C THR A 219 4.77 1.27 12.36
N ARG A 220 5.16 2.54 12.26
CA ARG A 220 5.35 3.38 13.45
C ARG A 220 3.99 3.83 14.00
N ALA A 221 3.97 4.26 15.27
CA ALA A 221 2.79 4.91 15.83
C ALA A 221 2.41 6.14 14.99
N GLY A 222 1.12 6.29 14.68
CA GLY A 222 0.59 7.36 13.84
C GLY A 222 0.58 7.06 12.33
N ASP A 223 1.12 5.93 11.88
CA ASP A 223 1.06 5.53 10.48
C ASP A 223 -0.33 4.97 10.11
N VAL A 224 -1.26 5.82 9.69
CA VAL A 224 -2.61 5.38 9.29
C VAL A 224 -2.63 4.77 7.89
N PHE A 225 -3.37 3.67 7.73
CA PHE A 225 -3.59 3.06 6.43
C PHE A 225 -4.59 3.87 5.60
N TYR A 226 -4.27 4.09 4.32
CA TYR A 226 -5.15 4.75 3.36
C TYR A 226 -5.10 4.03 2.00
N GLU A 227 -6.13 4.20 1.19
CA GLU A 227 -6.21 3.57 -0.12
C GLU A 227 -5.06 4.06 -1.03
N GLY A 228 -4.35 3.12 -1.66
CA GLY A 228 -3.12 3.44 -2.42
C GLY A 228 -1.84 3.50 -1.56
N ARG A 229 -1.91 3.28 -0.25
CA ARG A 229 -0.70 3.16 0.59
C ARG A 229 0.19 1.98 0.15
N ASP A 230 -0.41 0.85 -0.24
CA ASP A 230 0.32 -0.35 -0.66
C ASP A 230 1.04 -0.20 -2.00
N SER A 231 0.54 0.65 -2.91
CA SER A 231 1.16 0.89 -4.23
C SER A 231 2.28 1.92 -4.17
N LEU A 232 2.28 2.78 -3.15
CA LEU A 232 3.39 3.66 -2.85
C LEU A 232 4.54 2.79 -2.33
N ASN A 233 5.44 2.41 -3.23
CA ASN A 233 6.76 1.86 -2.93
C ASN A 233 7.64 2.91 -2.22
N ARG A 234 7.20 3.39 -1.05
CA ARG A 234 7.88 4.40 -0.22
C ARG A 234 9.26 3.90 0.19
N GLU A 235 9.41 2.59 0.31
CA GLU A 235 10.67 1.89 0.56
C GLU A 235 11.58 1.85 -0.69
N GLY A 236 11.01 1.81 -1.89
CA GLY A 236 11.75 1.84 -3.15
C GLY A 236 12.50 3.14 -3.31
N SER A 237 11.81 4.27 -3.16
CA SER A 237 12.40 5.60 -3.36
C SER A 237 13.49 5.94 -2.33
N ARG A 238 13.39 5.43 -1.10
CA ARG A 238 14.37 5.67 -0.03
C ARG A 238 15.72 4.95 -0.24
N ARG A 239 15.75 3.90 -1.06
CA ARG A 239 16.98 3.12 -1.33
C ARG A 239 17.86 3.75 -2.40
N PHE A 240 17.37 4.74 -3.13
CA PHE A 240 18.15 5.40 -4.18
C PHE A 240 18.98 6.53 -3.57
N THR A 241 20.30 6.41 -3.67
CA THR A 241 21.26 7.42 -3.24
C THR A 241 22.00 7.97 -4.45
N PRO A 242 22.26 9.29 -4.49
CA PRO A 242 22.96 9.88 -5.63
C PRO A 242 24.36 9.28 -5.75
N GLY A 243 24.74 8.90 -6.98
CA GLY A 243 26.01 8.24 -7.29
C GLY A 243 25.93 6.72 -7.36
N VAL A 244 24.91 6.07 -6.79
CA VAL A 244 24.76 4.61 -6.89
C VAL A 244 23.79 4.27 -8.01
N ILE A 245 24.28 3.52 -9.00
CA ILE A 245 23.48 3.05 -10.14
C ILE A 245 23.32 1.54 -10.01
N THR A 246 22.08 1.08 -9.85
CA THR A 246 21.79 -0.35 -9.75
C THR A 246 22.01 -1.05 -11.09
N ARG A 247 22.33 -2.35 -11.07
CA ARG A 247 22.52 -3.15 -12.29
C ARG A 247 21.32 -3.06 -13.25
N ALA A 248 20.10 -3.15 -12.73
CA ALA A 248 18.89 -3.04 -13.54
C ALA A 248 18.76 -1.68 -14.24
N LEU A 249 19.12 -0.59 -13.56
CA LEU A 249 19.12 0.75 -14.17
C LEU A 249 20.22 0.88 -15.22
N ARG A 250 21.40 0.31 -14.96
CA ARG A 250 22.53 0.29 -15.89
C ARG A 250 22.17 -0.44 -17.19
N GLU A 251 21.56 -1.62 -17.08
CA GLU A 251 21.07 -2.40 -18.23
C GLU A 251 19.99 -1.63 -19.01
N ALA A 252 19.04 -0.99 -18.32
CA ALA A 252 18.02 -0.18 -18.96
C ALA A 252 18.58 1.05 -19.69
N LEU A 253 19.69 1.61 -19.20
CA LEU A 253 20.42 2.71 -19.83
C LEU A 253 21.40 2.26 -20.92
N GLY A 254 21.54 0.95 -21.15
CA GLY A 254 22.52 0.40 -22.11
C GLY A 254 23.97 0.69 -21.71
N MET A 255 24.25 0.83 -20.41
CA MET A 255 25.59 1.09 -19.90
C MET A 255 26.33 -0.22 -19.60
N ASP A 256 27.58 -0.33 -20.02
CA ASP A 256 28.44 -1.42 -19.56
C ASP A 256 28.94 -1.20 -18.13
N LYS A 257 29.46 -2.24 -17.48
CA LYS A 257 30.03 -2.15 -16.12
C LYS A 257 31.17 -1.14 -16.01
N THR A 258 31.91 -0.94 -17.09
CA THR A 258 33.11 -0.08 -17.14
C THR A 258 32.80 1.31 -17.69
N SER A 259 31.63 1.50 -18.30
CA SER A 259 31.25 2.76 -18.93
C SER A 259 30.84 3.79 -17.88
N PRO A 260 31.27 5.06 -18.00
CA PRO A 260 30.80 6.12 -17.13
C PRO A 260 29.32 6.45 -17.40
N PRO A 261 28.63 7.09 -16.44
CA PRO A 261 27.29 7.62 -16.71
C PRO A 261 27.33 8.68 -17.83
N PRO A 262 26.29 8.75 -18.68
CA PRO A 262 26.30 9.59 -19.88
C PRO A 262 26.38 11.09 -19.58
N TRP A 263 25.98 11.52 -18.38
CA TRP A 263 26.09 12.90 -17.92
C TRP A 263 27.47 13.28 -17.36
N LEU A 264 28.44 12.35 -17.29
CA LEU A 264 29.77 12.61 -16.73
C LEU A 264 30.47 13.79 -17.44
N HIS A 265 30.53 13.78 -18.77
CA HIS A 265 31.20 14.85 -19.53
C HIS A 265 30.51 16.20 -19.38
N ALA A 266 29.18 16.21 -19.21
CA ALA A 266 28.45 17.43 -18.92
C ALA A 266 28.82 17.97 -17.52
N MET A 267 28.99 17.08 -16.52
CA MET A 267 29.48 17.44 -15.19
C MET A 267 30.95 17.89 -15.20
N GLN A 268 31.80 17.35 -16.08
CA GLN A 268 33.18 17.86 -16.26
C GLN A 268 33.19 19.30 -16.79
N ARG A 269 32.26 19.64 -17.69
CA ARG A 269 32.15 21.00 -18.27
C ARG A 269 31.49 22.01 -17.34
N LYS A 270 30.45 21.60 -16.62
CA LYS A 270 29.62 22.50 -15.79
C LYS A 270 29.95 22.44 -14.30
N GLY A 271 30.67 21.41 -13.86
CA GLY A 271 30.87 21.09 -12.45
C GLY A 271 29.84 20.10 -11.88
N PRO A 272 30.05 19.62 -10.65
CA PRO A 272 29.12 18.71 -9.98
C PRO A 272 27.77 19.40 -9.65
N PRO A 273 26.69 18.63 -9.39
CA PRO A 273 25.38 19.19 -9.07
C PRO A 273 25.41 20.14 -7.85
N PRO A 274 24.82 21.35 -7.95
CA PRO A 274 24.89 22.34 -6.86
C PRO A 274 24.14 21.90 -5.59
N ALA A 275 23.11 21.07 -5.74
CA ALA A 275 22.36 20.51 -4.61
C ALA A 275 23.17 19.50 -3.78
N TYR A 276 24.27 18.96 -4.32
CA TYR A 276 25.13 18.00 -3.64
C TYR A 276 26.61 18.45 -3.64
N PRO A 277 26.98 19.47 -2.84
CA PRO A 277 28.34 20.01 -2.84
C PRO A 277 29.44 19.01 -2.45
N ARG A 278 29.10 18.03 -1.61
CA ARG A 278 30.03 16.99 -1.13
C ARG A 278 30.00 15.70 -1.97
N LEU A 279 29.23 15.67 -3.06
CA LEU A 279 29.15 14.49 -3.90
C LEU A 279 30.46 14.27 -4.64
N CYS A 280 31.10 13.14 -4.36
CA CYS A 280 32.29 12.70 -5.06
C CYS A 280 31.91 11.90 -6.31
N VAL A 281 32.28 12.41 -7.48
CA VAL A 281 32.06 11.84 -8.81
C VAL A 281 33.41 11.46 -9.42
N PRO A 282 33.68 10.16 -9.64
CA PRO A 282 34.91 9.71 -10.29
C PRO A 282 35.06 10.32 -11.70
N GLY A 283 36.23 10.87 -12.01
CA GLY A 283 36.50 11.59 -13.27
C GLY A 283 36.13 13.08 -13.27
N VAL A 284 35.53 13.64 -12.21
CA VAL A 284 35.22 15.08 -12.10
C VAL A 284 35.94 15.74 -10.93
N ASN A 285 35.74 15.25 -9.72
CA ASN A 285 36.41 15.75 -8.50
C ASN A 285 37.23 14.66 -7.79
N MET A 286 37.23 13.45 -8.35
CA MET A 286 37.97 12.29 -7.86
C MET A 286 38.66 11.61 -9.04
N ASP A 287 39.74 10.88 -8.76
CA ASP A 287 40.43 10.05 -9.73
C ASP A 287 39.47 9.07 -10.43
N ILE A 288 39.79 8.76 -11.68
CA ILE A 288 39.12 7.70 -12.44
C ILE A 288 39.39 6.35 -11.74
N PRO A 289 38.40 5.45 -11.60
CA PRO A 289 38.61 4.13 -11.02
C PRO A 289 39.72 3.35 -11.74
N LYS A 290 40.50 2.56 -10.99
CA LYS A 290 41.61 1.76 -11.56
C LYS A 290 41.06 0.77 -12.60
N GLY A 291 41.74 0.64 -13.74
CA GLY A 291 41.34 -0.30 -14.81
C GLY A 291 40.33 0.25 -15.82
N MET A 292 39.88 1.50 -15.68
CA MET A 292 38.92 2.12 -16.61
C MET A 292 39.61 2.92 -17.71
N PRO A 293 39.08 2.92 -18.95
CA PRO A 293 39.69 3.66 -20.06
C PRO A 293 39.57 5.17 -19.84
N ALA A 294 40.71 5.86 -19.86
CA ALA A 294 40.77 7.33 -19.85
C ALA A 294 40.60 7.89 -21.28
N GLY A 295 39.94 9.05 -21.41
CA GLY A 295 39.72 9.71 -22.70
C GLY A 295 38.23 9.94 -23.03
N TYR A 296 37.95 10.65 -24.13
CA TYR A 296 36.59 11.06 -24.52
C TYR A 296 35.91 10.09 -25.51
N GLY A 297 36.38 8.84 -25.60
CA GLY A 297 35.75 7.80 -26.42
C GLY A 297 34.40 7.34 -25.85
N THR A 298 33.67 6.50 -26.58
CA THR A 298 32.31 6.03 -26.20
C THR A 298 32.21 5.41 -24.80
N HIS A 299 33.28 4.81 -24.30
CA HIS A 299 33.36 4.23 -22.96
C HIS A 299 34.37 4.94 -22.05
N GLY A 300 34.91 6.07 -22.51
CA GLY A 300 36.01 6.75 -21.85
C GLY A 300 35.54 7.71 -20.76
N TRP A 301 36.29 7.78 -19.66
CA TRP A 301 35.95 8.59 -18.48
C TRP A 301 36.34 10.08 -18.60
N GLY A 302 36.73 10.53 -19.79
CA GLY A 302 37.23 11.87 -20.05
C GLY A 302 38.66 12.08 -19.57
N ALA A 303 39.09 13.34 -19.50
CA ALA A 303 40.40 13.72 -18.98
C ALA A 303 40.40 13.80 -17.45
N ARG A 304 41.57 13.62 -16.85
CA ARG A 304 41.76 13.85 -15.41
C ARG A 304 41.45 15.33 -15.10
N PRO A 305 40.65 15.63 -14.06
CA PRO A 305 40.29 17.00 -13.74
C PRO A 305 41.52 17.80 -13.29
N THR A 306 41.78 18.91 -14.00
CA THR A 306 42.82 19.89 -13.67
C THR A 306 42.20 21.25 -13.39
N ARG A 307 42.54 21.90 -12.27
CA ARG A 307 42.21 23.29 -11.96
C ARG A 307 43.51 24.06 -12.13
N ASN A 308 43.55 24.97 -13.11
CA ASN A 308 44.72 25.79 -13.41
C ASN A 308 46.01 25.00 -13.75
N GLY A 309 45.88 23.81 -14.34
CA GLY A 309 47.03 22.95 -14.68
C GLY A 309 47.47 21.99 -13.58
N GLU A 310 46.94 22.14 -12.36
CA GLU A 310 47.18 21.22 -11.25
C GLU A 310 46.01 20.23 -11.08
N PRO A 311 46.27 18.96 -10.73
CA PRO A 311 45.21 17.99 -10.49
C PRO A 311 44.32 18.43 -9.31
N VAL A 312 43.01 18.47 -9.50
CA VAL A 312 42.02 18.92 -8.48
C VAL A 312 41.78 17.86 -7.39
N PHE A 313 42.58 16.80 -7.36
CA PHE A 313 42.32 15.70 -6.44
C PHE A 313 42.54 16.16 -5.00
N LEU A 314 41.62 15.78 -4.12
CA LEU A 314 41.91 15.73 -2.69
C LEU A 314 43.20 14.92 -2.51
N GLU A 315 44.22 15.55 -1.94
CA GLU A 315 45.55 14.96 -1.77
C GLU A 315 45.45 13.53 -1.18
N PRO A 316 46.36 12.61 -1.58
CA PRO A 316 46.39 11.28 -0.99
C PRO A 316 46.67 11.36 0.51
N GLY A 317 45.62 11.26 1.34
CA GLY A 317 45.74 11.28 2.80
C GLY A 317 44.61 11.97 3.55
N THR A 318 43.77 12.77 2.88
CA THR A 318 42.68 13.48 3.55
C THR A 318 41.62 12.52 4.14
N GLU A 319 41.16 12.79 5.37
CA GLU A 319 40.15 11.99 6.08
C GLU A 319 38.87 11.78 5.25
N GLN A 320 38.50 12.77 4.44
CA GLN A 320 37.37 12.74 3.50
C GLN A 320 37.47 11.59 2.48
N ARG A 321 38.69 11.26 2.03
CA ARG A 321 38.95 10.13 1.11
C ARG A 321 38.83 8.79 1.85
N ARG A 322 39.27 8.71 3.11
CA ARG A 322 39.14 7.50 3.95
C ARG A 322 37.70 7.20 4.35
N GLU A 323 36.94 8.23 4.72
CA GLU A 323 35.49 8.11 4.99
C GLU A 323 34.72 7.69 3.74
N TYR A 324 35.08 8.21 2.56
CA TYR A 324 34.52 7.78 1.29
C TYR A 324 34.85 6.32 0.97
N TYR A 325 36.09 5.85 1.07
CA TYR A 325 36.39 4.42 0.85
C TYR A 325 35.64 3.52 1.83
N ARG A 326 35.44 3.97 3.08
CA ARG A 326 34.65 3.26 4.09
C ARG A 326 33.14 3.25 3.75
N ALA A 327 32.61 4.31 3.13
CA ALA A 327 31.20 4.43 2.73
C ALA A 327 30.87 3.83 1.34
N VAL A 328 31.84 3.79 0.42
CA VAL A 328 31.67 3.42 -0.99
C VAL A 328 31.90 1.95 -1.29
N HIS A 329 32.29 1.15 -0.30
CA HIS A 329 32.15 -0.31 -0.34
C HIS A 329 30.73 -0.78 -0.72
N HIS A 330 29.72 0.10 -0.78
CA HIS A 330 28.36 -0.22 -1.19
C HIS A 330 27.82 0.47 -2.46
N GLY A 331 28.49 1.49 -3.02
CA GLY A 331 27.84 2.37 -4.01
C GLY A 331 28.47 2.42 -5.40
N TRP A 332 29.80 2.55 -5.46
CA TRP A 332 30.61 2.47 -6.69
C TRP A 332 31.51 1.23 -6.68
N ALA A 333 31.33 0.34 -5.70
CA ALA A 333 32.14 -0.86 -5.53
C ALA A 333 32.16 -1.75 -6.77
N ASP A 334 31.08 -1.76 -7.56
CA ASP A 334 31.00 -2.46 -8.85
C ASP A 334 32.05 -1.96 -9.88
N TYR A 335 32.58 -0.74 -9.72
CA TYR A 335 33.66 -0.20 -10.56
C TYR A 335 35.06 -0.33 -9.93
N VAL A 336 35.16 -0.69 -8.64
CA VAL A 336 36.43 -0.79 -7.89
C VAL A 336 36.93 -2.23 -7.78
N TYR A 337 36.02 -3.21 -7.87
CA TYR A 337 36.34 -4.65 -7.87
C TYR A 337 35.91 -5.33 -9.17
N ALA A 338 36.48 -4.86 -10.29
CA ALA A 338 36.48 -5.60 -11.56
C ALA A 338 37.92 -5.93 -11.94
#